data_AF-A0A2T1G468-F1
#
_entry.id   AF-A0A2T1G468-F1
#
_cell.length_a   1.000
_cell.length_b   1.000
_cell.length_c   1.000
_cell.angle_alpha   90.00
_cell.angle_beta   90.00
_cell.angle_gamma   90.00
#
_symmetry.space_group_name_H-M   'P 1'
#
loop_
_entity.id
_entity.type
_entity.pdbx_description
1 polymer ?
#
loop_
_entity_poly.entity_id
_entity_poly.type
_entity_poly.pdbx_seq_one_letter_code
_entity_poly.pdbx_strand_id
1 'polypeptide(L)'
;MYECKITLGKTITNARQQYGFSQRELCQLLVTSDNSINHHQLAKIENNRVDVRSDSYDWLISKLAEVFSCDVVWLEQIRQQTEIEHLDSSKTIFPIYFN
;
A
#
# COMPACT_ATOMS: atom_id res chain seq x y z
N MET A 1 -5.49 18.04 16.53
CA MET A 1 -4.10 17.74 16.10
C MET A 1 -4.19 16.44 15.34
N TYR A 2 -3.96 16.42 14.02
CA TYR A 2 -3.95 15.16 13.28
C TYR A 2 -2.66 14.42 13.64
N GLU A 3 -2.75 13.33 14.39
CA GLU A 3 -1.62 12.43 14.58
C GLU A 3 -1.20 11.90 13.21
N CYS A 4 0.07 12.06 12.86
CA CYS A 4 0.63 11.46 11.66
C CYS A 4 0.77 9.95 11.90
N LYS A 5 -0.32 9.19 11.68
CA LYS A 5 -0.30 7.73 11.78
C LYS A 5 0.53 7.18 10.61
N ILE A 6 1.68 6.59 10.92
CA ILE A 6 2.53 5.88 9.97
C ILE A 6 1.83 4.57 9.63
N THR A 7 1.39 4.43 8.38
CA THR A 7 0.73 3.21 7.86
C THR A 7 1.53 2.63 6.73
N LEU A 8 1.40 1.32 6.50
CA LEU A 8 2.11 0.61 5.44
C LEU A 8 1.83 1.24 4.07
N GLY A 9 0.56 1.58 3.80
CA GLY A 9 0.17 2.21 2.54
C GLY A 9 0.86 3.56 2.29
N LYS A 10 0.97 4.41 3.32
CA LYS A 10 1.70 5.68 3.23
C LYS A 10 3.21 5.47 3.07
N THR A 11 3.78 4.52 3.80
CA THR A 11 5.21 4.17 3.69
C THR A 11 5.55 3.73 2.26
N ILE A 12 4.75 2.84 1.66
CA ILE A 12 4.91 2.40 0.28
C ILE A 12 4.76 3.57 -0.69
N THR A 13 3.71 4.39 -0.53
CA THR A 13 3.46 5.54 -1.40
C THR A 13 4.64 6.51 -1.40
N ASN A 14 5.15 6.84 -0.21
CA ASN A 14 6.27 7.76 -0.04
C ASN A 14 7.56 7.19 -0.65
N ALA A 15 7.88 5.93 -0.36
CA ALA A 15 9.04 5.25 -0.94
C ALA A 15 8.94 5.20 -2.46
N ARG A 16 7.79 4.81 -3.00
CA ARG A 16 7.54 4.77 -4.44
C ARG A 16 7.78 6.14 -5.10
N GLN A 17 7.28 7.21 -4.50
CA GLN A 17 7.48 8.58 -5.00
C GLN A 17 8.94 9.03 -4.90
N GLN A 18 9.63 8.70 -3.81
CA GLN A 18 11.04 9.04 -3.61
C GLN A 18 11.95 8.39 -4.66
N TYR A 19 11.65 7.15 -5.03
CA TYR A 19 12.39 6.42 -6.07
C TYR A 19 11.89 6.72 -7.50
N GLY A 20 10.84 7.53 -7.65
CA GLY A 20 10.31 7.93 -8.94
C GLY A 20 9.52 6.85 -9.68
N PHE A 21 9.05 5.80 -9.00
CA PHE A 21 8.31 4.71 -9.63
C PHE A 21 6.82 5.06 -9.81
N SER A 22 6.27 4.69 -10.96
CA SER A 22 4.83 4.52 -11.14
C SER A 22 4.34 3.27 -10.39
N GLN A 23 3.04 3.18 -10.11
CA GLN A 23 2.46 1.97 -9.51
C GLN A 23 2.69 0.73 -10.37
N ARG A 24 2.68 0.88 -11.71
CA ARG A 24 2.91 -0.24 -12.63
C ARG A 24 4.34 -0.75 -12.57
N GLU A 25 5.32 0.17 -12.56
CA GLU A 25 6.73 -0.18 -12.41
C GLU A 25 6.99 -0.87 -11.06
N LEU A 26 6.43 -0.33 -9.97
CA LEU A 26 6.54 -0.99 -8.68
C LEU A 26 5.94 -2.41 -8.70
N CYS A 27 4.77 -2.60 -9.31
CA CYS A 27 4.20 -3.95 -9.45
C CYS A 27 5.12 -4.91 -10.20
N GLN A 28 5.82 -4.45 -11.25
CA GLN A 28 6.78 -5.27 -11.99
C GLN A 28 7.99 -5.67 -11.14
N LEU A 29 8.50 -4.75 -10.31
CA LEU A 29 9.59 -5.03 -9.38
C LEU A 29 9.20 -6.00 -8.25
N LEU A 30 7.92 -6.04 -7.90
CA LEU A 30 7.38 -6.90 -6.86
C LEU A 30 7.02 -8.32 -7.34
N VAL A 31 7.10 -8.63 -8.64
CA VAL A 31 6.81 -9.97 -9.15
C VAL A 31 7.84 -10.98 -8.63
N THR A 32 7.34 -12.14 -8.22
CA THR A 32 8.14 -13.32 -7.82
C THR A 32 7.73 -14.53 -8.67
N SER A 33 8.42 -15.67 -8.50
CA SER A 33 8.06 -16.93 -9.18
C SER A 33 6.63 -17.37 -8.88
N ASP A 34 6.18 -17.16 -7.65
CA ASP A 34 4.95 -17.76 -7.13
C ASP A 34 3.84 -16.73 -6.89
N ASN A 35 4.20 -15.44 -6.77
CA ASN A 35 3.26 -14.37 -6.44
C ASN A 35 3.44 -13.14 -7.33
N SER A 36 2.31 -12.49 -7.62
CA SER A 36 2.28 -11.20 -8.29
C SER A 36 1.17 -10.32 -7.70
N ILE A 37 1.35 -9.01 -7.82
CA ILE A 37 0.35 -8.02 -7.44
C ILE A 37 0.10 -7.08 -8.61
N ASN A 38 -1.16 -6.77 -8.88
CA ASN A 38 -1.50 -5.77 -9.90
C ASN A 38 -1.66 -4.37 -9.29
N HIS A 39 -1.62 -3.36 -10.16
CA HIS A 39 -1.69 -1.96 -9.74
C HIS A 39 -2.98 -1.58 -9.01
N HIS A 40 -4.11 -2.26 -9.25
CA HIS A 40 -5.34 -2.03 -8.49
C HIS A 40 -5.25 -2.57 -7.06
N GLN A 41 -4.64 -3.74 -6.87
CA GLN A 41 -4.39 -4.31 -5.54
C GLN A 41 -3.38 -3.45 -4.79
N LEU A 42 -2.29 -3.04 -5.44
CA LEU A 42 -1.30 -2.13 -4.86
C LEU A 42 -1.96 -0.80 -4.45
N ALA A 43 -2.82 -0.22 -5.29
CA ALA A 43 -3.55 0.99 -4.94
C ALA A 43 -4.44 0.80 -3.70
N LYS A 44 -5.09 -0.35 -3.53
CA LYS A 44 -5.86 -0.65 -2.31
C LYS A 44 -4.96 -0.70 -1.08
N ILE A 45 -3.76 -1.29 -1.18
CA ILE A 45 -2.78 -1.35 -0.09
C ILE A 45 -2.28 0.06 0.25
N GLU A 46 -1.89 0.86 -0.75
CA GLU A 46 -1.43 2.25 -0.58
C GLU A 46 -2.46 3.13 0.14
N ASN A 47 -3.76 2.83 -0.03
CA ASN A 47 -4.87 3.54 0.59
C ASN A 47 -5.43 2.82 1.83
N ASN A 48 -4.72 1.83 2.40
CA ASN A 48 -5.14 1.06 3.56
C ASN A 48 -6.56 0.45 3.44
N ARG A 49 -6.98 0.07 2.23
CA ARG A 49 -8.33 -0.46 1.94
C ARG A 49 -8.46 -1.98 2.10
N VAL A 50 -7.38 -2.65 2.47
CA VAL A 50 -7.32 -4.12 2.62
C VAL A 50 -6.56 -4.46 3.89
N ASP A 51 -6.89 -5.61 4.50
CA ASP A 51 -6.17 -6.10 5.66
C ASP A 51 -4.81 -6.67 5.25
N VAL A 52 -3.79 -5.85 5.35
CA VAL A 52 -2.41 -6.24 5.02
C VAL A 52 -1.81 -7.18 6.07
N ARG A 53 -2.43 -7.38 7.24
CA ARG A 53 -1.90 -8.27 8.30
C ARG A 53 -2.08 -9.75 7.97
N SER A 54 -2.98 -10.08 7.04
CA SER A 54 -3.17 -11.45 6.55
C SER A 54 -1.87 -12.05 6.02
N ASP A 55 -1.58 -13.30 6.39
CA ASP A 55 -0.40 -14.08 5.97
C ASP A 55 -0.23 -14.14 4.44
N SER A 56 -1.32 -13.95 3.69
CA SER A 56 -1.31 -13.81 2.24
C SER A 56 -0.42 -12.68 1.70
N TYR A 57 0.02 -11.76 2.58
CA TYR A 57 0.90 -10.63 2.26
C TYR A 57 2.33 -10.77 2.83
N ASP A 58 2.70 -11.88 3.46
CA ASP A 58 4.05 -12.07 4.01
C ASP A 58 5.15 -11.93 2.95
N TRP A 59 4.89 -12.52 1.78
CA TRP A 59 5.79 -12.43 0.62
C TRP A 59 6.00 -10.97 0.19
N LEU A 60 4.96 -10.14 0.29
CA LEU A 60 4.98 -8.76 -0.15
C LEU A 60 5.87 -7.90 0.75
N ILE A 61 5.83 -8.12 2.07
CA ILE A 61 6.70 -7.40 3.02
C ILE A 61 8.17 -7.70 2.75
N SER A 62 8.49 -8.99 2.59
CA SER A 62 9.86 -9.41 2.25
C SER A 62 10.34 -8.76 0.95
N LYS A 63 9.48 -8.73 -0.08
CA LYS A 63 9.84 -8.16 -1.38
C LYS A 63 9.94 -6.64 -1.36
N LEU A 64 9.08 -5.94 -0.62
CA LEU A 64 9.16 -4.49 -0.41
C LEU A 64 10.45 -4.10 0.31
N ALA A 65 10.85 -4.88 1.34
CA ALA A 65 12.10 -4.67 2.05
C ALA A 65 13.32 -4.78 1.14
N GLU A 66 13.31 -5.76 0.22
CA GLU A 66 14.35 -5.91 -0.81
C GLU A 66 14.37 -4.72 -1.78
N VAL A 67 13.23 -4.41 -2.41
CA VAL A 67 13.12 -3.36 -3.44
C VAL A 67 13.53 -1.99 -2.90
N PHE A 68 13.15 -1.67 -1.66
CA PHE A 68 13.47 -0.38 -1.04
C PHE A 68 14.70 -0.43 -0.14
N SER A 69 15.39 -1.57 -0.07
CA SER A 69 16.57 -1.77 0.79
C SER A 69 16.33 -1.29 2.24
N CYS A 70 15.19 -1.67 2.81
CA CYS A 70 14.79 -1.28 4.17
C CYS A 70 14.72 -2.48 5.11
N ASP A 71 14.68 -2.21 6.42
CA ASP A 71 14.59 -3.24 7.45
C ASP A 71 13.22 -3.92 7.41
N VAL A 72 13.21 -5.22 7.14
CA VAL A 72 12.02 -6.06 7.09
C VAL A 72 11.29 -6.12 8.43
N VAL A 73 12.01 -6.10 9.56
CA VAL A 73 11.42 -6.14 10.91
C VAL A 73 10.64 -4.85 11.18
N TRP A 74 11.23 -3.72 10.81
CA TRP A 74 10.56 -2.42 10.92
C TRP A 74 9.32 -2.33 10.01
N LEU A 75 9.42 -2.85 8.78
CA LEU A 75 8.29 -2.86 7.85
C LEU A 75 7.15 -3.75 8.36
N GLU A 76 7.47 -4.88 8.97
CA GLU A 76 6.51 -5.77 9.60
C GLU A 76 5.84 -5.11 10.81
N GLN A 77 6.57 -4.37 11.65
CA GLN A 77 5.97 -3.57 12.73
C GLN A 77 4.94 -2.57 12.19
N ILE A 78 5.26 -1.89 11.08
CA ILE A 78 4.32 -0.96 10.42
C ILE A 78 3.10 -1.71 9.88
N ARG A 79 3.28 -2.88 9.27
CA ARG A 79 2.18 -3.71 8.81
C ARG A 79 1.24 -4.07 9.95
N GLN A 80 1.76 -4.51 11.09
CA GLN A 80 0.95 -4.96 12.24
C GLN A 80 0.12 -3.83 12.85
N GLN A 81 0.62 -2.59 12.87
CA GLN A 81 -0.13 -1.42 13.35
C GLN A 81 -1.06 -0.77 12.30
N THR A 82 -1.01 -1.22 11.04
CA THR A 82 -1.81 -0.62 9.96
C THR A 82 -3.26 -1.11 10.07
N GLU A 83 -4.16 -0.17 10.33
CA GLU A 83 -5.61 -0.41 10.33
C GLU A 83 -6.20 -0.17 8.95
N ILE A 84 -7.32 -0.86 8.68
CA ILE A 84 -8.09 -0.67 7.47
C ILE A 84 -8.84 0.66 7.56
N GLU A 85 -8.67 1.51 6.55
CA GLU A 85 -9.44 2.74 6.39
C GLU A 85 -10.70 2.43 5.57
N HIS A 86 -11.87 2.61 6.17
CA HIS A 86 -13.14 2.50 5.45
C HIS A 86 -13.42 3.75 4.62
N LEU A 87 -14.09 3.57 3.48
CA LEU A 87 -14.48 4.70 2.64
C LEU A 87 -15.61 5.43 3.34
N ASP A 88 -15.32 6.62 3.88
CA ASP A 88 -16.35 7.51 4.38
C ASP A 88 -16.98 8.25 3.20
N SER A 89 -18.13 7.77 2.75
CA SER A 89 -18.91 8.38 1.67
C SER A 89 -19.85 9.48 2.16
N SER A 90 -19.89 9.81 3.46
CA SER A 90 -20.85 10.76 4.04
C SER A 90 -20.72 12.18 3.50
N LYS A 91 -19.56 12.52 2.91
CA LYS A 91 -19.26 13.84 2.33
C LYS A 91 -18.98 13.79 0.83
N THR A 92 -19.17 12.66 0.17
CA THR A 92 -18.86 12.51 -1.26
C THR A 92 -19.98 13.12 -2.10
N ILE A 93 -19.67 14.22 -2.80
CA ILE A 93 -20.56 14.81 -3.82
C ILE A 93 -20.16 14.20 -5.16
N PHE A 94 -21.04 13.39 -5.74
CA PHE A 94 -20.87 12.90 -7.10
C PHE A 94 -21.47 13.95 -8.06
N PRO A 95 -20.69 14.51 -9.01
CA PRO A 95 -21.26 15.40 -10.01
C PRO A 95 -22.26 14.63 -10.86
N ILE A 96 -23.51 15.06 -10.84
CA ILE A 96 -24.55 14.59 -11.76
C ILE A 96 -24.36 15.37 -13.05
N TYR A 97 -23.88 14.70 -14.10
CA TYR A 97 -23.88 15.26 -15.45
C TYR A 97 -25.30 15.12 -16.00
N PHE A 98 -26.04 16.22 -16.10
CA PHE A 98 -27.29 16.26 -16.87
C PHE A 98 -26.92 16.27 -18.36
N ASN A 99 -27.43 15.26 -19.09
CA ASN A 99 -27.40 15.21 -20.56
C ASN A 99 -28.43 16.16 -21.17
#